data_AF-A0A7K7UPA1-F1
#
_entry.id   AF-A0A7K7UPA1-F1
#
_cell.length_a   1.000
_cell.length_b   1.000
_cell.length_c   1.000
_cell.angle_alpha   90.00
_cell.angle_beta   90.00
_cell.angle_gamma   90.00
#
_symmetry.space_group_name_H-M   'P 1'
#
loop_
_entity.id
_entity.type
_entity.pdbx_description
1 polymer ?
#
loop_
_entity_poly.entity_id
_entity_poly.type
_entity_poly.pdbx_seq_one_letter_code
_entity_poly.pdbx_strand_id
1 'polypeptide(L)'
;LQALEHVNARLLELYPDDEERFDIVLMTNNHAQVGVRLINSINHYGLTIERFCMTGGKSPVGYLTAYLTNLYLSADSEKVQEAIEAGIASATMFSANKDVAYSDTQLRVAFDGDAVLFSDESEQIVKEQGLDRFFEHEQLNENKPLAQGPLKGFLEDLGKLQKKFYAKNERLNCPIRTFLVTARSAASSGARVLKTLRSWGLEIDEALFLAGAPKGPILVKIRPHIFFDDQMFHIEGAQKLGTVAAHVPYGIAQKYHKGA
;
A
#
# COMPACT_ATOMS: atom_id res chain seq x y z
N LEU A 1 13.80 -3.93 -1.27
CA LEU A 1 14.55 -3.49 -2.47
C LEU A 1 14.82 -4.69 -3.38
N GLN A 2 15.49 -5.74 -2.90
CA GLN A 2 15.73 -6.98 -3.66
C GLN A 2 14.51 -7.55 -4.40
N ALA A 3 13.33 -7.63 -3.76
CA ALA A 3 12.12 -8.09 -4.45
C ALA A 3 11.67 -7.18 -5.61
N LEU A 4 11.87 -5.86 -5.51
CA LEU A 4 11.58 -4.91 -6.59
C LEU A 4 12.59 -5.04 -7.72
N GLU A 5 13.87 -5.19 -7.38
CA GLU A 5 14.95 -5.47 -8.34
C GLU A 5 14.68 -6.77 -9.11
N HIS A 6 14.23 -7.83 -8.43
CA HIS A 6 13.85 -9.08 -9.06
C HIS A 6 12.67 -8.91 -10.03
N VAL A 7 11.63 -8.15 -9.64
CA VAL A 7 10.51 -7.84 -10.53
C VAL A 7 11.00 -7.08 -11.77
N ASN A 8 11.85 -6.07 -11.60
CA ASN A 8 12.42 -5.29 -12.70
C ASN A 8 13.28 -6.15 -13.63
N ALA A 9 14.11 -7.05 -13.08
CA ALA A 9 14.91 -7.99 -13.87
C ALA A 9 14.01 -8.92 -14.70
N ARG A 10 12.97 -9.48 -14.10
CA ARG A 10 11.99 -10.33 -14.79
C ARG A 10 11.20 -9.58 -15.87
N LEU A 11 10.87 -8.30 -15.64
CA LEU A 11 10.25 -7.45 -16.66
C LEU A 11 11.20 -7.21 -17.83
N LEU A 12 12.47 -6.88 -17.56
CA LEU A 12 13.48 -6.65 -18.58
C LEU A 12 13.76 -7.90 -19.42
N GLU A 13 13.77 -9.09 -18.81
CA GLU A 13 13.91 -10.37 -19.52
C GLU A 13 12.76 -10.62 -20.52
N LEU A 14 11.52 -10.30 -20.11
CA LEU A 14 10.32 -10.54 -20.92
C LEU A 14 10.03 -9.43 -21.94
N TYR A 15 10.47 -8.21 -21.63
CA TYR A 15 10.23 -6.98 -22.40
C TYR A 15 11.50 -6.10 -22.40
N PRO A 16 12.53 -6.43 -23.20
CA PRO A 16 13.82 -5.73 -23.18
C PRO A 16 13.74 -4.23 -23.53
N ASP A 17 12.80 -3.87 -24.40
CA ASP A 17 12.63 -2.50 -24.90
C ASP A 17 11.60 -1.69 -24.09
N ASP A 18 11.00 -2.29 -23.06
CA ASP A 18 9.96 -1.66 -22.24
C ASP A 18 10.58 -0.96 -21.03
N GLU A 19 10.29 0.33 -20.89
CA GLU A 19 10.82 1.13 -19.79
C GLU A 19 9.93 1.13 -18.55
N GLU A 20 8.67 0.69 -18.64
CA GLU A 20 7.71 0.72 -17.54
C GLU A 20 8.03 -0.39 -16.52
N ARG A 21 8.79 0.03 -15.49
CA ARG A 21 9.38 -0.74 -14.39
C ARG A 21 9.26 0.06 -13.10
N PHE A 22 9.59 -0.54 -11.95
CA PHE A 22 9.71 0.22 -10.71
C PHE A 22 10.91 1.15 -10.77
N ASP A 23 10.68 2.45 -10.55
CA ASP A 23 11.71 3.44 -10.27
C ASP A 23 11.62 3.86 -8.81
N ILE A 24 12.77 3.93 -8.14
CA ILE A 24 12.86 4.23 -6.71
C ILE A 24 13.65 5.51 -6.54
N VAL A 25 12.96 6.56 -6.10
CA VAL A 25 13.57 7.85 -5.80
C VAL A 25 13.67 8.02 -4.29
N LEU A 26 14.89 8.15 -3.78
CA LEU A 26 15.09 8.42 -2.36
C LEU A 26 15.00 9.91 -2.07
N MET A 27 14.06 10.31 -1.21
CA MET A 27 13.87 11.71 -0.84
C MET A 27 14.31 11.98 0.60
N THR A 28 15.07 13.05 0.82
CA THR A 28 15.46 13.51 2.15
C THR A 28 15.17 14.99 2.34
N ASN A 29 14.73 15.34 3.54
CA ASN A 29 14.53 16.73 3.94
C ASN A 29 15.84 17.40 4.36
N ASN A 30 16.93 16.64 4.45
CA ASN A 30 18.21 17.17 4.90
C ASN A 30 18.86 18.05 3.82
N HIS A 31 19.70 18.98 4.28
CA HIS A 31 20.54 19.77 3.39
C HIS A 31 21.54 18.89 2.62
N ALA A 32 21.92 19.35 1.43
CA ALA A 32 22.87 18.68 0.52
C ALA A 32 24.20 18.28 1.18
N GLN A 33 24.63 19.01 2.21
CA GLN A 33 25.84 18.70 2.98
C GLN A 33 25.78 17.34 3.71
N VAL A 34 24.56 16.81 3.96
CA VAL A 34 24.34 15.47 4.53
C VAL A 34 24.27 14.38 3.46
N GLY A 35 24.18 14.76 2.17
CA GLY A 35 23.95 13.85 1.05
C GLY A 35 25.03 12.78 0.87
N VAL A 36 26.29 13.11 1.19
CA VAL A 36 27.40 12.14 1.13
C VAL A 36 27.18 10.97 2.08
N ARG A 37 26.60 11.20 3.27
CA ARG A 37 26.30 10.10 4.21
C ARG A 37 25.25 9.16 3.64
N LEU A 38 24.25 9.70 2.95
CA LEU A 38 23.20 8.92 2.31
C LEU A 38 23.75 8.07 1.17
N ILE A 39 24.60 8.66 0.32
CA ILE A 39 25.28 7.95 -0.77
C ILE A 39 26.17 6.84 -0.20
N ASN A 40 26.92 7.12 0.87
CA ASN A 40 27.73 6.11 1.53
C ASN A 40 26.89 4.96 2.08
N SER A 41 25.70 5.24 2.63
CA SER A 41 24.77 4.19 3.06
C SER A 41 24.25 3.37 1.89
N ILE A 42 23.82 4.01 0.79
CA ILE A 42 23.39 3.33 -0.44
C ILE A 42 24.48 2.37 -0.93
N ASN A 43 25.73 2.86 -1.04
CA ASN A 43 26.87 2.07 -1.49
C ASN A 43 27.24 0.96 -0.49
N HIS A 44 27.23 1.25 0.80
CA HIS A 44 27.57 0.28 1.86
C HIS A 44 26.60 -0.91 1.87
N TYR A 45 25.31 -0.65 1.67
CA TYR A 45 24.27 -1.67 1.60
C TYR A 45 24.04 -2.22 0.19
N GLY A 46 24.79 -1.74 -0.82
CA GLY A 46 24.69 -2.20 -2.21
C GLY A 46 23.32 -1.93 -2.86
N LEU A 47 22.63 -0.85 -2.46
CA LEU A 47 21.29 -0.55 -2.96
C LEU A 47 21.36 0.05 -4.38
N THR A 48 20.54 -0.46 -5.31
CA THR A 48 20.47 0.06 -6.68
C THR A 48 19.54 1.27 -6.78
N ILE A 49 19.85 2.34 -6.03
CA ILE A 49 19.09 3.60 -6.05
C ILE A 49 19.92 4.66 -6.75
N GLU A 50 19.51 5.04 -7.96
CA GLU A 50 20.24 6.01 -8.79
C GLU A 50 19.72 7.45 -8.61
N ARG A 51 18.46 7.59 -8.23
CA ARG A 51 17.78 8.89 -8.12
C ARG A 51 17.56 9.25 -6.66
N PHE A 52 18.01 10.45 -6.28
CA PHE A 52 17.69 11.02 -4.98
C PHE A 52 17.36 12.50 -5.08
N CYS A 53 16.50 12.96 -4.18
CA CYS A 53 16.06 14.35 -4.08
C CYS A 53 16.29 14.87 -2.66
N MET A 54 16.83 16.08 -2.55
CA MET A 54 17.11 16.73 -1.27
C MET A 54 16.32 18.05 -1.22
N THR A 55 15.28 18.11 -0.38
CA THR A 55 14.34 19.24 -0.38
C THR A 55 14.74 20.39 0.53
N GLY A 56 15.79 20.21 1.36
CA GLY A 56 16.29 21.24 2.28
C GLY A 56 15.23 21.75 3.26
N GLY A 57 14.32 20.86 3.70
CA GLY A 57 13.25 21.15 4.65
C GLY A 57 11.94 21.63 4.04
N LYS A 58 11.85 21.81 2.72
CA LYS A 58 10.58 22.15 2.04
C LYS A 58 9.68 20.92 1.88
N SER A 59 8.38 21.18 1.73
CA SER A 59 7.37 20.15 1.45
C SER A 59 7.76 19.31 0.22
N PRO A 60 7.62 17.98 0.28
CA PRO A 60 7.98 17.09 -0.83
C PRO A 60 6.97 17.12 -1.98
N VAL A 61 5.74 17.60 -1.77
CA VAL A 61 4.60 17.44 -2.68
C VAL A 61 4.87 17.92 -4.10
N GLY A 62 5.51 19.08 -4.26
CA GLY A 62 5.85 19.62 -5.59
C GLY A 62 6.80 18.71 -6.37
N TYR A 63 7.76 18.09 -5.67
CA TYR A 63 8.69 17.13 -6.28
C TYR A 63 8.00 15.80 -6.58
N LEU A 64 7.16 15.30 -5.67
CA LEU A 64 6.40 14.06 -5.89
C LEU A 64 5.52 14.17 -7.13
N THR A 65 4.88 15.33 -7.32
CA THR A 65 4.07 15.64 -8.52
C THR A 65 4.94 15.68 -9.77
N ALA A 66 6.09 16.35 -9.73
CA ALA A 66 7.01 16.44 -10.86
C ALA A 66 7.62 15.07 -11.26
N TYR A 67 7.79 14.17 -10.29
CA TYR A 67 8.23 12.79 -10.53
C TYR A 67 7.09 11.84 -10.92
N LEU A 68 5.84 12.31 -11.02
CA LEU A 68 4.66 11.46 -11.28
C LEU A 68 4.56 10.29 -10.29
N THR A 69 4.80 10.57 -9.01
CA THR A 69 4.94 9.53 -7.98
C THR A 69 3.65 8.74 -7.79
N ASN A 70 3.71 7.41 -7.98
CA ASN A 70 2.57 6.51 -7.76
C ASN A 70 2.37 6.12 -6.28
N LEU A 71 3.44 6.15 -5.48
CA LEU A 71 3.40 5.87 -4.04
C LEU A 71 4.51 6.63 -3.31
N TYR A 72 4.14 7.40 -2.27
CA TYR A 72 5.08 8.06 -1.37
C TYR A 72 5.09 7.40 0.02
N LEU A 73 6.27 7.00 0.47
CA LEU A 73 6.47 6.38 1.77
C LEU A 73 7.44 7.23 2.61
N SER A 74 7.07 7.50 3.86
CA SER A 74 7.89 8.33 4.75
C SER A 74 7.70 7.94 6.21
N ALA A 75 8.69 8.23 7.06
CA ALA A 75 8.53 8.16 8.51
C ALA A 75 7.87 9.42 9.11
N ASP A 76 7.68 10.46 8.30
CA ASP A 76 7.11 11.76 8.68
C ASP A 76 5.63 11.81 8.29
N SER A 77 4.76 11.69 9.28
CA SER A 77 3.30 11.61 9.08
C SER A 77 2.68 12.91 8.58
N GLU A 78 3.25 14.07 8.92
CA GLU A 78 2.77 15.37 8.44
C GLU A 78 2.97 15.48 6.92
N LYS A 79 4.14 15.07 6.44
CA LYS A 79 4.43 15.04 4.99
C LYS A 79 3.57 14.02 4.23
N VAL A 80 3.28 12.88 4.85
CA VAL A 80 2.36 11.90 4.28
C VAL A 80 0.96 12.49 4.14
N GLN A 81 0.48 13.18 5.17
CA GLN A 81 -0.81 13.86 5.14
C GLN A 81 -0.88 14.91 4.01
N GLU A 82 0.14 15.77 3.89
CA GLU A 82 0.23 16.76 2.80
C GLU A 82 0.16 16.09 1.42
N ALA A 83 0.83 14.95 1.24
CA ALA A 83 0.84 14.22 -0.02
C ALA A 83 -0.51 13.55 -0.33
N ILE A 84 -1.20 12.97 0.67
CA ILE A 84 -2.57 12.47 0.50
C ILE A 84 -3.53 13.58 0.10
N GLU A 85 -3.44 14.75 0.75
CA GLU A 85 -4.28 15.92 0.43
C GLU A 85 -4.02 16.45 -0.99
N ALA A 86 -2.80 16.28 -1.50
CA ALA A 86 -2.43 16.57 -2.88
C ALA A 86 -2.84 15.48 -3.89
N GLY A 87 -3.52 14.40 -3.44
CA GLY A 87 -3.98 13.31 -4.30
C GLY A 87 -2.90 12.27 -4.64
N ILE A 88 -1.79 12.26 -3.93
CA ILE A 88 -0.70 11.27 -4.10
C ILE A 88 -0.89 10.16 -3.09
N ALA A 89 -0.97 8.91 -3.56
CA ALA A 89 -1.06 7.75 -2.67
C ALA A 89 0.15 7.72 -1.73
N SER A 90 -0.09 7.77 -0.43
CA SER A 90 0.98 7.92 0.55
C SER A 90 0.70 7.18 1.85
N ALA A 91 1.75 6.77 2.55
CA ALA A 91 1.62 6.14 3.87
C ALA A 91 2.84 6.40 4.77
N THR A 92 2.59 6.46 6.08
CA THR A 92 3.63 6.59 7.11
C THR A 92 4.18 5.22 7.44
N MET A 93 5.47 4.98 7.21
CA MET A 93 6.10 3.69 7.42
C MET A 93 6.49 3.45 8.88
N PHE A 94 6.19 2.24 9.33
CA PHE A 94 6.48 1.74 10.66
C PHE A 94 7.22 0.40 10.54
N SER A 95 8.54 0.45 10.73
CA SER A 95 9.38 -0.75 10.69
C SER A 95 9.21 -1.58 11.96
N ALA A 96 9.27 -2.91 11.84
CA ALA A 96 9.30 -3.78 12.99
C ALA A 96 10.76 -4.04 13.44
N ASN A 97 10.98 -4.14 14.75
CA ASN A 97 12.29 -4.41 15.35
C ASN A 97 12.72 -5.90 15.27
N LYS A 98 12.24 -6.64 14.27
CA LYS A 98 12.49 -8.08 14.12
C LYS A 98 13.08 -8.36 12.74
N ASP A 99 14.18 -9.11 12.73
CA ASP A 99 14.78 -9.66 11.51
C ASP A 99 13.87 -10.76 10.95
N VAL A 100 12.84 -10.35 10.22
CA VAL A 100 11.97 -11.25 9.46
C VAL A 100 12.56 -11.41 8.06
N ALA A 101 12.84 -12.64 7.67
CA ALA A 101 13.25 -12.93 6.30
C ALA A 101 12.06 -12.74 5.35
N TYR A 102 12.22 -11.84 4.38
CA TYR A 102 11.26 -11.60 3.30
C TYR A 102 11.59 -12.46 2.08
N SER A 103 10.71 -12.46 1.09
CA SER A 103 10.94 -13.16 -0.17
C SER A 103 11.67 -12.26 -1.15
N ASP A 104 12.89 -12.60 -1.50
CA ASP A 104 13.68 -11.79 -2.45
C ASP A 104 13.20 -11.94 -3.90
N THR A 105 12.39 -12.94 -4.19
CA THR A 105 11.91 -13.29 -5.54
C THR A 105 10.45 -12.93 -5.79
N GLN A 106 9.70 -12.52 -4.76
CA GLN A 106 8.30 -12.16 -4.92
C GLN A 106 7.95 -10.97 -4.03
N LEU A 107 7.68 -9.82 -4.67
CA LEU A 107 7.11 -8.66 -4.02
C LEU A 107 5.70 -8.99 -3.52
N ARG A 108 5.49 -8.82 -2.21
CA ARG A 108 4.20 -9.08 -1.54
C ARG A 108 3.69 -7.80 -0.93
N VAL A 109 2.53 -7.34 -1.39
CA VAL A 109 1.92 -6.09 -0.94
C VAL A 109 0.55 -6.40 -0.37
N ALA A 110 0.34 -6.09 0.91
CA ALA A 110 -0.94 -6.31 1.58
C ALA A 110 -1.65 -4.98 1.84
N PHE A 111 -2.96 -4.96 1.63
CA PHE A 111 -3.80 -3.78 1.78
C PHE A 111 -4.98 -4.10 2.69
N ASP A 112 -5.35 -3.17 3.58
CA ASP A 112 -6.72 -3.09 4.03
C ASP A 112 -7.66 -2.66 2.90
N GLY A 113 -8.95 -2.91 3.08
CA GLY A 113 -10.00 -2.48 2.17
C GLY A 113 -10.40 -1.03 2.42
N ASP A 114 -11.24 -0.81 3.43
CA ASP A 114 -11.85 0.50 3.71
C ASP A 114 -10.80 1.53 4.11
N ALA A 115 -11.02 2.79 3.72
CA ALA A 115 -10.10 3.92 3.91
C ALA A 115 -8.66 3.73 3.36
N VAL A 116 -8.40 2.65 2.62
CA VAL A 116 -7.12 2.38 1.94
C VAL A 116 -7.33 2.21 0.44
N LEU A 117 -7.99 1.12 0.02
CA LEU A 117 -8.35 0.86 -1.38
C LEU A 117 -9.72 1.45 -1.72
N PHE A 118 -10.64 1.43 -0.76
CA PHE A 118 -11.97 2.02 -0.86
C PHE A 118 -12.05 3.28 0.01
N SER A 119 -13.05 4.11 -0.24
CA SER A 119 -13.36 5.26 0.63
C SER A 119 -13.77 4.81 2.04
N ASP A 120 -13.88 5.74 2.96
CA ASP A 120 -14.35 5.53 4.34
C ASP A 120 -15.89 5.52 4.47
N GLU A 121 -16.65 5.45 3.36
CA GLU A 121 -18.13 5.38 3.32
C GLU A 121 -18.69 4.37 4.33
N SER A 122 -18.09 3.17 4.37
CA SER A 122 -18.56 2.09 5.25
C SER A 122 -18.29 2.36 6.72
N GLU A 123 -17.16 2.98 7.05
CA GLU A 123 -16.83 3.35 8.42
C GLU A 123 -17.78 4.46 8.93
N GLN A 124 -18.12 5.41 8.06
CA GLN A 124 -19.10 6.47 8.36
C GLN A 124 -20.45 5.88 8.74
N ILE A 125 -20.97 4.94 7.94
CA ILE A 125 -22.26 4.28 8.22
C ILE A 125 -22.23 3.51 9.55
N VAL A 126 -21.15 2.77 9.83
CA VAL A 126 -21.02 2.02 11.10
C VAL A 126 -21.01 2.97 12.30
N LYS A 127 -20.31 4.11 12.23
CA LYS A 127 -20.26 5.06 13.34
C LYS A 127 -21.56 5.83 13.54
N GLU A 128 -22.24 6.20 12.46
CA GLU A 128 -23.47 7.00 12.53
C GLU A 128 -24.72 6.14 12.82
N GLN A 129 -24.78 4.92 12.27
CA GLN A 129 -25.99 4.12 12.20
C GLN A 129 -25.85 2.69 12.75
N GLY A 130 -24.64 2.27 13.11
CA GLY A 130 -24.37 0.94 13.66
C GLY A 130 -24.22 -0.16 12.60
N LEU A 131 -23.88 -1.36 13.08
CA LEU A 131 -23.53 -2.52 12.23
C LEU A 131 -24.73 -3.07 11.44
N ASP A 132 -25.93 -3.07 12.01
CA ASP A 132 -27.11 -3.60 11.32
C ASP A 132 -27.43 -2.80 10.05
N ARG A 133 -27.39 -1.46 10.17
CA ARG A 133 -27.57 -0.56 9.03
C ARG A 133 -26.46 -0.66 8.01
N PHE A 134 -25.23 -0.92 8.45
CA PHE A 134 -24.13 -1.22 7.54
C PHE A 134 -24.41 -2.49 6.71
N PHE A 135 -24.87 -3.59 7.32
CA PHE A 135 -25.16 -4.81 6.56
C PHE A 135 -26.33 -4.64 5.59
N GLU A 136 -27.40 -3.95 5.99
CA GLU A 136 -28.50 -3.59 5.08
C GLU A 136 -28.00 -2.75 3.91
N HIS A 137 -27.16 -1.74 4.19
CA HIS A 137 -26.57 -0.90 3.17
C HIS A 137 -25.71 -1.69 2.17
N GLU A 138 -24.85 -2.59 2.67
CA GLU A 138 -24.00 -3.42 1.81
C GLU A 138 -24.80 -4.39 0.95
N GLN A 139 -25.88 -4.96 1.47
CA GLN A 139 -26.78 -5.83 0.70
C GLN A 139 -27.51 -5.05 -0.40
N LEU A 140 -28.06 -3.87 -0.07
CA LEU A 140 -28.77 -3.02 -1.04
C LEU A 140 -27.85 -2.47 -2.13
N ASN A 141 -26.59 -2.19 -1.79
CA ASN A 141 -25.60 -1.62 -2.70
C ASN A 141 -24.61 -2.65 -3.25
N GLU A 142 -24.88 -3.96 -3.13
CA GLU A 142 -23.93 -5.02 -3.50
C GLU A 142 -23.38 -4.89 -4.93
N ASN A 143 -24.19 -4.40 -5.86
CA ASN A 143 -23.83 -4.19 -7.26
C ASN A 143 -23.37 -2.77 -7.60
N LYS A 144 -23.36 -1.87 -6.61
CA LYS A 144 -22.84 -0.51 -6.76
C LYS A 144 -21.39 -0.48 -6.26
N PRO A 145 -20.40 -0.16 -7.12
CA PRO A 145 -19.01 -0.10 -6.69
C PRO A 145 -18.81 0.80 -5.45
N LEU A 146 -17.90 0.41 -4.56
CA LEU A 146 -17.42 1.28 -3.49
C LEU A 146 -16.67 2.46 -4.12
N ALA A 147 -16.73 3.63 -3.48
CA ALA A 147 -15.91 4.76 -3.91
C ALA A 147 -14.42 4.47 -3.67
N GLN A 148 -13.56 5.11 -4.45
CA GLN A 148 -12.12 4.86 -4.43
C GLN A 148 -11.45 5.47 -3.20
N GLY A 149 -10.53 4.72 -2.61
CA GLY A 149 -9.63 5.18 -1.56
C GLY A 149 -8.31 5.73 -2.11
N PRO A 150 -7.44 6.25 -1.23
CA PRO A 150 -6.19 6.93 -1.63
C PRO A 150 -5.18 6.01 -2.32
N LEU A 151 -5.16 4.69 -2.03
CA LEU A 151 -4.17 3.76 -2.58
C LEU A 151 -4.69 2.98 -3.80
N LYS A 152 -5.90 3.28 -4.28
CA LYS A 152 -6.50 2.62 -5.45
C LYS A 152 -5.62 2.75 -6.71
N GLY A 153 -5.08 3.95 -6.97
CA GLY A 153 -4.19 4.19 -8.12
C GLY A 153 -2.92 3.34 -8.07
N PHE A 154 -2.29 3.23 -6.88
CA PHE A 154 -1.12 2.39 -6.70
C PHE A 154 -1.43 0.90 -6.96
N LEU A 155 -2.59 0.39 -6.51
CA LEU A 155 -3.02 -0.97 -6.85
C LEU A 155 -3.25 -1.15 -8.35
N GLU A 156 -3.78 -0.14 -9.05
CA GLU A 156 -3.92 -0.18 -10.51
C GLU A 156 -2.57 -0.31 -11.21
N ASP A 157 -1.55 0.39 -10.74
CA ASP A 157 -0.19 0.29 -11.31
C ASP A 157 0.46 -1.07 -11.04
N LEU A 158 0.29 -1.63 -9.83
CA LEU A 158 0.68 -3.03 -9.57
C LEU A 158 -0.05 -4.01 -10.50
N GLY A 159 -1.35 -3.82 -10.69
CA GLY A 159 -2.18 -4.65 -11.56
C GLY A 159 -1.76 -4.57 -13.04
N LYS A 160 -1.33 -3.40 -13.52
CA LYS A 160 -0.76 -3.24 -14.87
C LYS A 160 0.51 -4.08 -15.03
N LEU A 161 1.43 -4.00 -14.07
CA LEU A 161 2.66 -4.80 -14.09
C LEU A 161 2.36 -6.30 -14.00
N GLN A 162 1.43 -6.73 -13.14
CA GLN A 162 0.99 -8.12 -13.06
C GLN A 162 0.45 -8.63 -14.42
N LYS A 163 -0.37 -7.83 -15.10
CA LYS A 163 -0.91 -8.18 -16.43
C LYS A 163 0.18 -8.37 -17.49
N LYS A 164 1.32 -7.68 -17.40
CA LYS A 164 2.47 -7.93 -18.30
C LYS A 164 3.02 -9.35 -18.16
N PHE A 165 3.12 -9.86 -16.93
CA PHE A 165 3.52 -11.25 -16.69
C PHE A 165 2.45 -12.23 -17.18
N TYR A 166 1.17 -11.91 -16.96
CA TYR A 166 0.07 -12.77 -17.38
C TYR A 166 0.02 -12.93 -18.90
N ALA A 167 0.28 -11.85 -19.65
CA ALA A 167 0.37 -11.86 -21.11
C ALA A 167 1.51 -12.75 -21.65
N LYS A 168 2.50 -13.08 -20.83
CA LYS A 168 3.60 -14.01 -21.15
C LYS A 168 3.41 -15.41 -20.56
N ASN A 169 2.18 -15.75 -20.13
CA ASN A 169 1.84 -17.00 -19.46
C ASN A 169 2.54 -17.22 -18.10
N GLU A 170 3.05 -16.15 -17.46
CA GLU A 170 3.74 -16.20 -16.17
C GLU A 170 2.81 -15.89 -14.99
N ARG A 171 1.51 -16.19 -15.12
CA ARG A 171 0.52 -15.87 -14.08
C ARG A 171 0.82 -16.55 -12.74
N LEU A 172 1.18 -17.83 -12.77
CA LEU A 172 1.49 -18.59 -11.55
C LEU A 172 2.85 -18.22 -10.93
N ASN A 173 3.78 -17.74 -11.76
CA ASN A 173 5.13 -17.34 -11.33
C ASN A 173 5.30 -15.82 -11.26
N CYS A 174 4.20 -15.06 -11.23
CA CYS A 174 4.26 -13.61 -11.21
C CYS A 174 5.04 -13.16 -9.96
N PRO A 175 6.10 -12.33 -10.12
CA PRO A 175 6.92 -11.89 -9.01
C PRO A 175 6.24 -10.78 -8.19
N ILE A 176 5.02 -10.38 -8.53
CA ILE A 176 4.19 -9.44 -7.76
C ILE A 176 2.96 -10.20 -7.26
N ARG A 177 2.72 -10.15 -5.96
CA ARG A 177 1.56 -10.77 -5.31
C ARG A 177 0.86 -9.78 -4.40
N THR A 178 -0.43 -9.58 -4.63
CA THR A 178 -1.25 -8.61 -3.89
C THR A 178 -2.23 -9.31 -2.96
N PHE A 179 -2.43 -8.75 -1.77
CA PHE A 179 -3.30 -9.30 -0.73
C PHE A 179 -4.29 -8.25 -0.27
N LEU A 180 -5.57 -8.60 -0.20
CA LEU A 180 -6.58 -7.85 0.53
C LEU A 180 -6.75 -8.49 1.91
N VAL A 181 -6.50 -7.76 2.99
CA VAL A 181 -6.65 -8.21 4.38
C VAL A 181 -7.63 -7.29 5.09
N THR A 182 -8.90 -7.66 5.09
CA THR A 182 -10.00 -6.80 5.56
C THR A 182 -10.71 -7.37 6.78
N ALA A 183 -11.14 -6.48 7.68
CA ALA A 183 -11.99 -6.84 8.81
C ALA A 183 -13.43 -7.18 8.39
N ARG A 184 -13.83 -6.91 7.15
CA ARG A 184 -15.14 -7.26 6.61
C ARG A 184 -15.40 -8.77 6.68
N SER A 185 -16.67 -9.12 6.81
CA SER A 185 -17.14 -10.51 6.70
C SER A 185 -17.38 -10.87 5.23
N ALA A 186 -16.88 -12.03 4.81
CA ALA A 186 -17.09 -12.54 3.46
C ALA A 186 -18.59 -12.68 3.14
N ALA A 187 -19.38 -13.15 4.11
CA ALA A 187 -20.78 -13.49 3.90
C ALA A 187 -21.71 -12.27 3.80
N SER A 188 -21.44 -11.20 4.54
CA SER A 188 -22.36 -10.06 4.65
C SER A 188 -21.91 -8.81 3.89
N SER A 189 -20.61 -8.62 3.66
CA SER A 189 -20.06 -7.38 3.08
C SER A 189 -18.92 -7.61 2.08
N GLY A 190 -18.54 -8.88 1.85
CA GLY A 190 -17.44 -9.23 0.95
C GLY A 190 -17.80 -9.23 -0.53
N ALA A 191 -19.06 -9.49 -0.87
CA ALA A 191 -19.51 -9.55 -2.26
C ALA A 191 -19.31 -8.21 -2.99
N ARG A 192 -19.70 -7.08 -2.36
CA ARG A 192 -19.53 -5.73 -2.92
C ARG A 192 -18.07 -5.39 -3.15
N VAL A 193 -17.18 -5.76 -2.22
CA VAL A 193 -15.72 -5.56 -2.33
C VAL A 193 -15.15 -6.28 -3.55
N LEU A 194 -15.46 -7.58 -3.71
CA LEU A 194 -14.96 -8.37 -4.83
C LEU A 194 -15.53 -7.89 -6.18
N LYS A 195 -16.81 -7.50 -6.21
CA LYS A 195 -17.45 -6.90 -7.40
C LYS A 195 -16.83 -5.56 -7.76
N THR A 196 -16.49 -4.73 -6.77
CA THR A 196 -15.80 -3.45 -6.97
C THR A 196 -14.44 -3.65 -7.61
N LEU A 197 -13.59 -4.50 -7.03
CA LEU A 197 -12.26 -4.81 -7.58
C LEU A 197 -12.36 -5.33 -9.03
N ARG A 198 -13.31 -6.23 -9.29
CA ARG A 198 -13.57 -6.74 -10.64
C ARG A 198 -14.01 -5.63 -11.60
N SER A 199 -14.87 -4.71 -11.17
CA SER A 199 -15.31 -3.59 -12.01
C SER A 199 -14.17 -2.64 -12.39
N TRP A 200 -13.17 -2.52 -11.53
CA TRP A 200 -11.92 -1.79 -11.81
C TRP A 200 -10.93 -2.58 -12.66
N GLY A 201 -11.24 -3.85 -12.99
CA GLY A 201 -10.32 -4.75 -13.69
C GLY A 201 -9.08 -5.10 -12.87
N LEU A 202 -9.19 -5.07 -11.54
CA LEU A 202 -8.12 -5.40 -10.60
C LEU A 202 -8.32 -6.80 -10.06
N GLU A 203 -7.27 -7.61 -10.19
CA GLU A 203 -7.24 -9.00 -9.74
C GLU A 203 -6.31 -9.07 -8.53
N ILE A 204 -6.88 -9.09 -7.33
CA ILE A 204 -6.14 -9.40 -6.10
C ILE A 204 -5.85 -10.91 -6.09
N ASP A 205 -4.61 -11.30 -5.81
CA ASP A 205 -4.23 -12.72 -5.79
C ASP A 205 -4.86 -13.46 -4.60
N GLU A 206 -4.92 -12.82 -3.43
CA GLU A 206 -5.50 -13.40 -2.21
C GLU A 206 -6.35 -12.38 -1.44
N ALA A 207 -7.62 -12.70 -1.20
CA ALA A 207 -8.52 -11.89 -0.41
C ALA A 207 -8.91 -12.62 0.89
N LEU A 208 -8.56 -12.02 2.03
CA LEU A 208 -8.77 -12.56 3.37
C LEU A 208 -9.76 -11.68 4.13
N PHE A 209 -10.96 -12.23 4.32
CA PHE A 209 -12.05 -11.61 5.06
C PHE A 209 -12.07 -12.13 6.49
N LEU A 210 -11.71 -11.28 7.44
CA LEU A 210 -11.46 -11.69 8.81
C LEU A 210 -12.68 -11.58 9.74
N ALA A 211 -13.76 -10.93 9.29
CA ALA A 211 -14.97 -10.74 10.10
C ALA A 211 -14.66 -10.20 11.52
N GLY A 212 -13.77 -9.21 11.61
CA GLY A 212 -13.32 -8.59 12.86
C GLY A 212 -12.18 -9.32 13.59
N ALA A 213 -11.73 -10.49 13.12
CA ALA A 213 -10.57 -11.16 13.71
C ALA A 213 -9.28 -10.34 13.50
N PRO A 214 -8.30 -10.43 14.43
CA PRO A 214 -7.04 -9.69 14.31
C PRO A 214 -6.27 -10.03 13.02
N LYS A 215 -5.75 -9.01 12.33
CA LYS A 215 -4.96 -9.16 11.09
C LYS A 215 -3.57 -9.77 11.33
N GLY A 216 -3.00 -9.52 12.50
CA GLY A 216 -1.63 -9.90 12.85
C GLY A 216 -1.21 -11.34 12.52
N PRO A 217 -1.93 -12.39 12.99
CA PRO A 217 -1.58 -13.78 12.71
C PRO A 217 -1.52 -14.12 11.21
N ILE A 218 -2.43 -13.53 10.42
CA ILE A 218 -2.46 -13.70 8.97
C ILE A 218 -1.29 -12.99 8.30
N LEU A 219 -0.94 -11.78 8.75
CA LEU A 219 0.22 -11.05 8.25
C LEU A 219 1.54 -11.79 8.50
N VAL A 220 1.67 -12.49 9.64
CA VAL A 220 2.82 -13.37 9.93
C VAL A 220 2.92 -14.53 8.94
N LYS A 221 1.77 -15.06 8.48
CA LYS A 221 1.73 -16.13 7.47
C LYS A 221 2.09 -15.61 6.08
N ILE A 222 1.55 -14.46 5.70
CA ILE A 222 1.76 -13.83 4.38
C ILE A 222 3.21 -13.33 4.24
N ARG A 223 3.75 -12.75 5.31
CA ARG A 223 5.03 -12.01 5.32
C ARG A 223 5.10 -10.98 4.19
N PRO A 224 4.19 -10.00 4.17
CA PRO A 224 4.23 -8.97 3.14
C PRO A 224 5.47 -8.10 3.34
N HIS A 225 5.98 -7.56 2.23
CA HIS A 225 7.04 -6.55 2.29
C HIS A 225 6.53 -5.24 2.90
N ILE A 226 5.24 -4.96 2.69
CA ILE A 226 4.55 -3.83 3.28
C ILE A 226 3.06 -4.16 3.41
N PHE A 227 2.49 -3.77 4.55
CA PHE A 227 1.06 -3.84 4.83
C PHE A 227 0.49 -2.44 5.05
N PHE A 228 -0.56 -2.07 4.32
CA PHE A 228 -1.23 -0.77 4.45
C PHE A 228 -2.53 -0.86 5.24
N ASP A 229 -2.72 0.03 6.20
CA ASP A 229 -3.93 0.13 7.02
C ASP A 229 -4.17 1.59 7.45
N ASP A 230 -5.41 2.01 7.60
CA ASP A 230 -5.76 3.36 8.06
C ASP A 230 -5.82 3.47 9.60
N GLN A 231 -5.85 2.34 10.32
CA GLN A 231 -6.00 2.31 11.77
C GLN A 231 -4.68 1.98 12.47
N MET A 232 -4.23 2.90 13.33
CA MET A 232 -3.00 2.71 14.11
C MET A 232 -3.00 1.44 14.97
N PHE A 233 -4.17 0.99 15.47
CA PHE A 233 -4.28 -0.26 16.21
C PHE A 233 -3.83 -1.48 15.38
N HIS A 234 -4.19 -1.54 14.09
CA HIS A 234 -3.75 -2.61 13.19
C HIS A 234 -2.26 -2.48 12.85
N ILE A 235 -1.76 -1.25 12.66
CA ILE A 235 -0.34 -0.97 12.43
C ILE A 235 0.52 -1.47 13.59
N GLU A 236 0.17 -1.11 14.83
CA GLU A 236 0.87 -1.57 16.02
C GLU A 236 0.78 -3.09 16.18
N GLY A 237 -0.38 -3.69 15.93
CA GLY A 237 -0.58 -5.13 15.99
C GLY A 237 0.31 -5.89 14.99
N ALA A 238 0.44 -5.37 13.78
CA ALA A 238 1.33 -5.90 12.73
C ALA A 238 2.81 -5.75 13.14
N GLN A 239 3.22 -4.58 13.64
CA GLN A 239 4.59 -4.33 14.10
C GLN A 239 5.01 -5.23 15.25
N LYS A 240 4.14 -5.41 16.27
CA LYS A 240 4.41 -6.31 17.42
C LYS A 240 4.75 -7.74 16.96
N LEU A 241 4.17 -8.16 15.85
CA LEU A 241 4.37 -9.47 15.25
C LEU A 241 5.45 -9.52 14.16
N GLY A 242 6.16 -8.42 13.90
CA GLY A 242 7.30 -8.40 13.00
C GLY A 242 6.98 -7.99 11.56
N THR A 243 5.77 -7.51 11.28
CA THR A 243 5.39 -7.07 9.92
C THR A 243 5.69 -5.58 9.75
N VAL A 244 6.34 -5.21 8.64
CA VAL A 244 6.45 -3.80 8.22
C VAL A 244 5.05 -3.31 7.82
N ALA A 245 4.58 -2.29 8.53
CA ALA A 245 3.26 -1.72 8.33
C ALA A 245 3.36 -0.25 7.95
N ALA A 246 2.38 0.26 7.21
CA ALA A 246 2.34 1.61 6.73
C ALA A 246 0.94 2.20 6.95
N HIS A 247 0.89 3.24 7.77
CA HIS A 247 -0.34 3.92 8.14
C HIS A 247 -0.80 4.87 7.05
N VAL A 248 -2.03 4.73 6.58
CA VAL A 248 -2.66 5.64 5.62
C VAL A 248 -3.54 6.62 6.40
N PRO A 249 -3.12 7.88 6.64
CA PRO A 249 -3.92 8.83 7.40
C PRO A 249 -5.07 9.39 6.53
N TYR A 250 -6.06 8.54 6.28
CA TYR A 250 -7.25 8.86 5.49
C TYR A 250 -8.53 8.44 6.24
N GLY A 251 -9.63 9.10 5.91
CA GLY A 251 -10.96 8.79 6.43
C GLY A 251 -11.29 9.43 7.79
N ILE A 252 -12.54 9.24 8.21
CA ILE A 252 -13.05 9.79 9.47
C ILE A 252 -12.34 9.29 10.71
N ALA A 253 -11.69 8.11 10.69
CA ALA A 253 -10.88 7.60 11.79
C ALA A 253 -9.84 8.63 12.28
N GLN A 254 -9.27 9.41 11.36
CA GLN A 254 -8.20 10.36 11.67
C GLN A 254 -8.70 11.62 12.38
N LYS A 255 -9.98 11.99 12.23
CA LYS A 255 -10.54 13.22 12.81
C LYS A 255 -10.65 13.15 14.34
N TYR A 256 -10.77 11.96 14.91
CA TYR A 256 -10.94 11.76 16.35
C TYR A 256 -9.62 11.69 17.13
N HIS A 257 -8.48 11.48 16.45
CA HIS A 257 -7.15 11.56 17.09
C HIS A 257 -6.61 12.99 17.17
N LYS A 258 -7.15 13.95 16.40
CA LYS A 258 -6.80 15.39 16.51
C LYS A 258 -7.48 16.11 17.68
N GLY A 259 -8.30 15.40 18.47
CA GLY A 259 -9.09 15.97 19.57
C GLY A 259 -8.76 15.43 20.97
N ALA A 260 -7.65 14.70 21.14
CA ALA A 260 -7.18 14.18 22.42
C ALA A 260 -5.89 14.87 22.87
#